data_AF-A0A820EYA5-F1
#
_entry.id   AF-A0A820EYA5-F1
#
_cell.length_a   1.000
_cell.length_b   1.000
_cell.length_c   1.000
_cell.angle_alpha   90.00
_cell.angle_beta   90.00
_cell.angle_gamma   90.00
#
_symmetry.space_group_name_H-M   'P 1'
#
loop_
_entity.id
_entity.type
_entity.pdbx_description
1 polymer ?
#
loop_
_entity_poly.entity_id
_entity_poly.type
_entity_poly.pdbx_seq_one_letter_code
_entity_poly.pdbx_strand_id
1 'polypeptide(L)'
;LAPDYILCSKTTENRLIPEIIKAWQSFYTDNPINSDSYFVYGGETDAKQNYIAPTIMTNVNIADKVMQEEIFGPILPIITVNNEHEAIDLINTRPKPLALYVFTSNKNLANTIINSTSSGSTCINDVIFQIAAPCLP
;
A
#
# COMPACT_ATOMS: atom_id res chain seq x y z
N LEU A 1 -7.59 0.90 8.33
CA LEU A 1 -7.14 2.28 8.00
C LEU A 1 -5.68 2.35 7.58
N ALA A 2 -4.82 1.44 8.05
CA ALA A 2 -3.50 1.30 7.44
C ALA A 2 -3.62 1.13 5.91
N PRO A 3 -2.65 1.61 5.12
CA PRO A 3 -2.60 1.32 3.71
C PRO A 3 -2.39 -0.19 3.51
N ASP A 4 -3.36 -0.85 2.90
CA ASP A 4 -3.37 -2.31 2.73
C ASP A 4 -2.50 -2.74 1.53
N TYR A 5 -2.54 -1.98 0.43
CA TYR A 5 -1.71 -2.21 -0.76
C TYR A 5 -1.41 -0.89 -1.49
N ILE A 6 -0.43 -0.91 -2.39
CA ILE A 6 -0.02 0.23 -3.21
C ILE A 6 -0.33 -0.07 -4.68
N LEU A 7 -0.96 0.88 -5.37
CA LEU A 7 -1.05 0.92 -6.84
C LEU A 7 -0.10 2.01 -7.35
N CYS A 8 0.87 1.66 -8.20
CA CYS A 8 1.78 2.66 -8.77
C CYS A 8 2.37 2.23 -10.11
N SER A 9 3.01 3.16 -10.83
CA SER A 9 3.74 2.79 -12.05
C SER A 9 4.99 1.96 -11.73
N LYS A 10 5.48 1.15 -12.69
CA LYS A 10 6.75 0.41 -12.51
C LYS A 10 7.93 1.32 -12.15
N THR A 11 7.96 2.52 -12.75
CA THR A 11 8.98 3.53 -12.44
C THR A 11 8.87 4.03 -10.99
N THR A 12 7.64 4.19 -10.49
CA THR A 12 7.40 4.60 -9.10
C THR A 12 7.77 3.48 -8.14
N GLU A 13 7.39 2.24 -8.41
CA GLU A 13 7.76 1.06 -7.60
C GLU A 13 9.27 0.99 -7.40
N ASN A 14 10.05 1.05 -8.48
CA ASN A 14 11.51 0.98 -8.44
C ASN A 14 12.16 2.09 -7.60
N ARG A 15 11.52 3.26 -7.52
CA ARG A 15 11.99 4.40 -6.70
C ARG A 15 11.51 4.33 -5.26
N LEU A 16 10.33 3.75 -5.04
CA LEU A 16 9.64 3.74 -3.76
C LEU A 16 10.25 2.68 -2.82
N ILE A 17 10.52 1.48 -3.34
CA ILE A 17 11.02 0.36 -2.54
C ILE A 17 12.29 0.71 -1.75
N PRO A 18 13.35 1.28 -2.35
CA PRO A 18 14.55 1.65 -1.59
C PRO A 18 14.28 2.66 -0.47
N GLU A 19 13.38 3.61 -0.70
CA GLU A 19 13.02 4.62 0.30
C GLU A 19 12.17 4.03 1.43
N ILE A 20 11.28 3.07 1.14
CA ILE A 20 10.56 2.32 2.18
C ILE A 20 11.54 1.55 3.05
N ILE A 21 12.48 0.81 2.44
CA ILE A 21 13.50 0.03 3.17
C ILE A 21 14.34 0.96 4.05
N LYS A 22 14.79 2.09 3.51
CA LYS A 22 15.55 3.09 4.26
C LYS A 22 14.74 3.68 5.42
N ALA A 23 13.46 3.96 5.22
CA ALA A 23 12.58 4.43 6.28
C ALA A 23 12.40 3.37 7.37
N TRP A 24 12.21 2.10 7.00
CA TRP A 24 12.13 0.99 7.95
C TRP A 24 13.42 0.81 8.75
N GLN A 25 14.59 0.86 8.10
CA GLN A 25 15.87 0.82 8.80
C GLN A 25 16.03 1.98 9.78
N SER A 26 15.59 3.19 9.39
CA SER A 26 15.59 4.34 10.28
C SER A 26 14.66 4.18 11.49
N PHE A 27 13.54 3.47 11.36
CA PHE A 27 12.58 3.26 12.45
C PHE A 27 12.90 2.04 13.32
N TYR A 28 13.37 0.95 12.71
CA TYR A 28 13.42 -0.39 13.32
C TYR A 28 14.79 -1.06 13.26
N THR A 29 15.82 -0.45 12.66
CA THR A 29 17.19 -1.00 12.45
C THR A 29 17.29 -2.13 11.38
N ASP A 30 18.42 -2.84 11.29
CA ASP A 30 19.01 -3.40 10.05
C ASP A 30 18.60 -4.83 9.57
N ASN A 31 17.39 -5.36 9.81
CA ASN A 31 17.05 -6.64 9.13
C ASN A 31 15.56 -6.77 8.84
N PRO A 32 15.17 -7.10 7.59
CA PRO A 32 14.93 -8.53 7.29
C PRO A 32 15.12 -9.02 5.80
N ILE A 33 15.54 -10.29 5.56
CA ILE A 33 15.96 -10.94 4.28
C ILE A 33 15.42 -12.41 4.05
N ASN A 34 15.01 -12.67 2.78
CA ASN A 34 14.96 -13.89 1.90
C ASN A 34 13.71 -14.80 1.75
N SER A 35 13.14 -14.84 0.52
CA SER A 35 12.37 -15.96 -0.08
C SER A 35 12.39 -15.92 -1.64
N ASP A 36 12.36 -17.09 -2.31
CA ASP A 36 12.62 -17.27 -3.76
C ASP A 36 11.39 -17.18 -4.70
N SER A 37 10.16 -17.00 -4.20
CA SER A 37 8.94 -16.96 -5.04
C SER A 37 8.40 -15.56 -5.32
N TYR A 38 8.84 -14.57 -4.53
CA TYR A 38 8.50 -13.15 -4.61
C TYR A 38 9.76 -12.35 -4.28
N PHE A 39 9.97 -11.15 -4.84
CA PHE A 39 10.96 -10.24 -4.25
C PHE A 39 10.38 -9.71 -2.93
N VAL A 40 10.62 -10.47 -1.87
CA VAL A 40 10.23 -10.14 -0.50
C VAL A 40 11.36 -9.34 0.11
N TYR A 41 11.08 -8.08 0.43
CA TYR A 41 11.92 -7.33 1.36
C TYR A 41 11.33 -7.55 2.74
N GLY A 42 11.98 -8.37 3.55
CA GLY A 42 11.48 -8.85 4.82
C GLY A 42 11.07 -10.32 4.82
N GLY A 43 10.04 -10.66 5.59
CA GLY A 43 9.42 -12.00 5.61
C GLY A 43 9.74 -12.87 6.82
N GLU A 44 10.61 -12.43 7.72
CA GLU A 44 10.96 -13.15 8.95
C GLU A 44 9.74 -13.28 9.86
N THR A 45 9.59 -14.47 10.43
CA THR A 45 8.53 -14.75 11.40
C THR A 45 9.10 -15.46 12.61
N ASP A 46 8.59 -15.15 13.79
CA ASP A 46 8.78 -15.94 15.00
C ASP A 46 7.42 -16.24 15.62
N ALA A 47 6.93 -17.45 15.37
CA ALA A 47 5.65 -17.93 15.88
C ALA A 47 5.59 -17.95 17.42
N LYS A 48 6.73 -18.09 18.12
CA LYS A 48 6.75 -18.06 19.59
C LYS A 48 6.48 -16.67 20.14
N GLN A 49 6.85 -15.64 19.38
CA GLN A 49 6.69 -14.24 19.74
C GLN A 49 5.52 -13.56 19.01
N ASN A 50 4.79 -14.29 18.16
CA ASN A 50 3.81 -13.73 17.23
C ASN A 50 4.40 -12.57 16.40
N TYR A 51 5.67 -12.71 16.01
CA TYR A 51 6.40 -11.70 15.26
C TYR A 51 6.33 -11.98 13.76
N ILE A 52 6.07 -10.93 13.00
CA ILE A 52 6.17 -10.90 11.54
C ILE A 52 6.93 -9.61 11.20
N ALA A 53 8.01 -9.72 10.44
CA ALA A 53 8.79 -8.57 10.01
C ALA A 53 8.04 -7.73 8.97
N PRO A 54 8.28 -6.40 8.89
CA PRO A 54 7.82 -5.56 7.79
C PRO A 54 8.20 -6.16 6.44
N THR A 55 7.21 -6.37 5.59
CA THR A 55 7.34 -7.17 4.38
C THR A 55 6.78 -6.43 3.17
N ILE A 56 7.59 -6.19 2.15
CA ILE A 56 7.11 -5.70 0.83
C ILE A 56 6.94 -6.90 -0.09
N MET A 57 5.79 -6.99 -0.78
CA MET A 57 5.58 -7.96 -1.86
C MET A 57 5.43 -7.24 -3.19
N THR A 58 6.23 -7.61 -4.18
CA THR A 58 6.17 -7.09 -5.55
C THR A 58 5.69 -8.17 -6.52
N ASN A 59 5.32 -7.77 -7.74
CA ASN A 59 4.74 -8.67 -8.76
C ASN A 59 3.50 -9.43 -8.25
N VAL A 60 2.71 -8.79 -7.38
CA VAL A 60 1.48 -9.37 -6.83
C VAL A 60 0.35 -9.25 -7.84
N ASN A 61 -0.37 -10.34 -8.07
CA ASN A 61 -1.58 -10.33 -8.87
C ASN A 61 -2.81 -10.14 -7.98
N ILE A 62 -3.85 -9.52 -8.54
CA ILE A 62 -5.09 -9.25 -7.81
C ILE A 62 -5.84 -10.54 -7.43
N ALA A 63 -5.58 -11.64 -8.15
CA ALA A 63 -6.13 -12.95 -7.84
C ALA A 63 -5.35 -13.69 -6.74
N ASP A 64 -4.20 -13.17 -6.29
CA ASP A 64 -3.41 -13.80 -5.24
C ASP A 64 -4.12 -13.74 -3.89
N LYS A 65 -3.86 -14.71 -3.02
CA LYS A 65 -4.51 -14.83 -1.70
C LYS A 65 -4.33 -13.57 -0.84
N VAL A 66 -3.14 -12.97 -0.89
CA VAL A 66 -2.82 -11.73 -0.15
C VAL A 66 -3.74 -10.55 -0.54
N MET A 67 -4.36 -10.62 -1.72
CA MET A 67 -5.27 -9.61 -2.22
C MET A 67 -6.74 -10.01 -2.08
N GLN A 68 -7.09 -11.20 -1.57
CA GLN A 68 -8.50 -11.61 -1.42
C GLN A 68 -9.13 -11.13 -0.12
N GLU A 69 -8.31 -10.91 0.90
CA GLU A 69 -8.73 -10.54 2.25
C GLU A 69 -7.93 -9.33 2.73
N GLU A 70 -8.42 -8.64 3.77
CA GLU A 70 -7.69 -7.54 4.38
C GLU A 70 -6.48 -8.08 5.15
N ILE A 71 -5.30 -7.50 4.94
CA ILE A 71 -4.02 -8.08 5.39
C ILE A 71 -3.88 -8.01 6.92
N PHE A 72 -4.33 -6.92 7.54
CA PHE A 72 -4.24 -6.67 8.99
C PHE A 72 -2.88 -7.00 9.63
N GLY A 73 -1.80 -6.86 8.86
CA GLY A 73 -0.46 -7.29 9.24
C GLY A 73 0.62 -6.46 8.53
N PRO A 74 1.89 -6.70 8.86
CA PRO A 74 3.01 -5.90 8.36
C PRO A 74 3.43 -6.34 6.94
N ILE A 75 2.47 -6.63 6.07
CA ILE A 75 2.70 -7.04 4.67
C ILE A 75 2.13 -5.94 3.77
N LEU A 76 2.94 -5.46 2.83
CA LEU A 76 2.61 -4.37 1.93
C LEU A 76 2.79 -4.81 0.47
N PRO A 77 1.73 -5.30 -0.19
CA PRO A 77 1.72 -5.58 -1.61
C PRO A 77 1.83 -4.30 -2.44
N ILE A 78 2.67 -4.34 -3.47
CA ILE A 78 2.76 -3.32 -4.50
C ILE A 78 2.34 -3.95 -5.83
N ILE A 79 1.31 -3.35 -6.43
CA ILE A 79 0.76 -3.74 -7.72
C ILE A 79 1.08 -2.64 -8.72
N THR A 80 1.68 -3.02 -9.84
CA THR A 80 2.01 -2.07 -10.90
C THR A 80 0.83 -1.86 -11.83
N VAL A 81 0.52 -0.60 -12.10
CA VAL A 81 -0.51 -0.16 -13.06
C VAL A 81 0.13 0.72 -14.14
N ASN A 82 -0.43 0.70 -15.35
CA ASN A 82 0.08 1.45 -16.49
C ASN A 82 -0.33 2.93 -16.43
N ASN A 83 -1.50 3.23 -15.87
CA ASN A 83 -2.05 4.58 -15.77
C ASN A 83 -3.10 4.69 -14.65
N GLU A 84 -3.61 5.89 -14.45
CA GLU A 84 -4.62 6.20 -13.44
C GLU A 84 -5.98 5.56 -13.71
N HIS A 85 -6.35 5.32 -14.97
CA HIS A 85 -7.62 4.69 -15.33
C HIS A 85 -7.62 3.23 -14.88
N GLU A 86 -6.52 2.51 -15.13
CA GLU A 86 -6.34 1.16 -14.62
C GLU A 86 -6.41 1.14 -13.08
N ALA A 87 -5.76 2.08 -12.39
CA ALA A 87 -5.86 2.17 -10.94
C ALA A 87 -7.31 2.36 -10.45
N ILE A 88 -8.05 3.26 -11.10
CA ILE A 88 -9.46 3.55 -10.79
C ILE A 88 -10.33 2.32 -11.02
N ASP A 89 -10.16 1.64 -12.15
CA ASP A 89 -10.91 0.43 -12.49
C ASP A 89 -10.63 -0.67 -11.45
N LEU A 90 -9.37 -0.88 -11.08
CA LEU A 90 -9.00 -1.85 -10.05
C LEU A 90 -9.63 -1.54 -8.69
N ILE A 91 -9.65 -0.27 -8.27
CA ILE A 91 -10.32 0.14 -7.02
C ILE A 91 -11.82 -0.15 -7.10
N ASN A 92 -12.46 0.19 -8.21
CA ASN A 92 -13.91 0.04 -8.39
C ASN A 92 -14.38 -1.41 -8.55
N THR A 93 -13.52 -2.33 -8.98
CA THR A 93 -13.83 -3.77 -9.05
C THR A 93 -13.89 -4.44 -7.67
N ARG A 94 -13.39 -3.78 -6.62
CA ARG A 94 -13.31 -4.31 -5.26
C ARG A 94 -14.38 -3.69 -4.36
N PRO A 95 -14.68 -4.32 -3.20
CA PRO A 95 -15.51 -3.69 -2.19
C PRO A 95 -14.97 -2.31 -1.78
N LYS A 96 -15.88 -1.38 -1.49
CA LYS A 96 -15.51 0.00 -1.13
C LYS A 96 -14.60 0.02 0.10
N PRO A 97 -13.39 0.58 0.01
CA PRO A 97 -12.47 0.63 1.14
C PRO A 97 -12.89 1.68 2.16
N LEU A 98 -12.46 1.49 3.41
CA LEU A 98 -12.69 2.48 4.47
C LEU A 98 -11.88 3.77 4.26
N ALA A 99 -10.68 3.67 3.70
CA ALA A 99 -9.83 4.80 3.37
C ALA A 99 -9.17 4.61 2.00
N LEU A 100 -9.05 5.71 1.26
CA LEU A 100 -8.29 5.80 0.01
C LEU A 100 -7.20 6.87 0.16
N TYR A 101 -5.96 6.51 -0.21
CA TYR A 101 -4.80 7.39 -0.11
C TYR A 101 -4.25 7.70 -1.49
N VAL A 102 -4.03 8.98 -1.78
CA VAL A 102 -3.53 9.43 -3.08
C VAL A 102 -2.27 10.26 -2.89
N PHE A 103 -1.13 9.76 -3.37
CA PHE A 103 0.15 10.46 -3.35
C PHE A 103 0.43 11.06 -4.74
N THR A 104 0.32 12.38 -4.86
CA THR A 104 0.60 13.11 -6.10
C THR A 104 0.80 14.61 -5.87
N SER A 105 1.66 15.23 -6.67
CA SER A 105 1.75 16.69 -6.79
C SER A 105 0.76 17.27 -7.82
N ASN A 106 0.15 16.43 -8.66
CA ASN A 106 -0.82 16.82 -9.67
C ASN A 106 -2.23 16.84 -9.08
N LYS A 107 -2.77 18.04 -8.83
CA LYS A 107 -4.11 18.24 -8.28
C LYS A 107 -5.23 17.69 -9.16
N ASN A 108 -5.07 17.76 -10.48
CA ASN A 108 -6.08 17.23 -11.40
C ASN A 108 -6.16 15.71 -11.29
N LEU A 109 -5.01 15.04 -11.19
CA LEU A 109 -4.96 13.59 -10.98
C LEU A 109 -5.64 13.20 -9.65
N ALA A 110 -5.33 13.91 -8.56
CA ALA A 110 -5.97 13.66 -7.28
C ALA A 110 -7.49 13.79 -7.36
N ASN A 111 -7.99 14.87 -7.97
CA ASN A 111 -9.42 15.10 -8.15
C ASN A 111 -10.06 14.02 -9.03
N THR A 112 -9.41 13.61 -10.12
CA THR A 112 -9.92 12.54 -10.99
C THR A 112 -10.09 11.23 -10.22
N ILE A 113 -9.09 10.82 -9.44
CA ILE A 113 -9.15 9.58 -8.65
C ILE A 113 -10.27 9.67 -7.60
N ILE A 114 -10.33 10.76 -6.84
CA ILE A 114 -11.34 10.95 -5.78
C ILE A 114 -12.75 10.97 -6.35
N ASN A 115 -12.98 11.68 -7.47
CA ASN A 115 -14.30 11.79 -8.08
C ASN A 115 -14.74 10.52 -8.81
N SER A 116 -13.81 9.63 -9.14
CA SER A 116 -14.08 8.40 -9.90
C SER A 116 -14.10 7.14 -9.02
N THR A 117 -13.92 7.28 -7.71
CA THR A 117 -13.90 6.16 -6.74
C THR A 117 -14.78 6.47 -5.53
N SER A 118 -15.04 5.47 -4.68
CA SER A 118 -15.85 5.64 -3.47
C SER A 118 -15.19 4.95 -2.29
N SER A 119 -14.90 5.71 -1.24
CA SER A 119 -14.34 5.24 0.04
C SER A 119 -15.01 5.92 1.21
N GLY A 120 -14.83 5.38 2.43
CA GLY A 120 -15.33 6.02 3.65
C GLY A 120 -14.65 7.37 3.92
N SER A 121 -13.34 7.44 3.70
CA SER A 121 -12.52 8.64 3.82
C SER A 121 -11.41 8.69 2.77
N THR A 122 -10.82 9.86 2.58
CA THR A 122 -9.72 10.07 1.63
C THR A 122 -8.64 10.95 2.26
N CYS A 123 -7.37 10.67 1.99
CA CYS A 123 -6.27 11.58 2.30
C CYS A 123 -5.33 11.73 1.09
N ILE A 124 -4.89 12.96 0.85
CA ILE A 124 -3.94 13.29 -0.23
C ILE A 124 -2.58 13.56 0.42
N ASN A 125 -1.54 12.88 -0.07
CA ASN A 125 -0.15 13.01 0.35
C ASN A 125 0.12 12.66 1.82
N ASP A 126 -0.79 11.97 2.49
CA ASP A 126 -0.60 11.43 3.83
C ASP A 126 -1.46 10.19 4.03
N VAL A 127 -1.22 9.46 5.13
CA VAL A 127 -2.02 8.32 5.57
C VAL A 127 -2.49 8.53 7.00
N ILE A 128 -3.62 7.92 7.36
CA ILE A 128 -4.18 7.87 8.73
C ILE A 128 -4.66 9.24 9.28
N PHE A 129 -4.02 10.36 8.93
CA PHE A 129 -4.24 11.68 9.53
C PHE A 129 -5.70 12.15 9.52
N GLN A 130 -6.50 11.71 8.56
CA GLN A 130 -7.92 12.05 8.46
C GLN A 130 -8.73 11.66 9.72
N ILE A 131 -8.31 10.67 10.50
CA ILE A 131 -9.01 10.31 11.75
C ILE A 131 -8.72 11.22 12.92
N ALA A 132 -7.60 11.95 12.86
CA ALA A 132 -7.21 12.88 13.91
C ALA A 132 -7.91 14.24 13.73
N ALA A 133 -8.58 14.46 12.61
CA ALA A 133 -9.25 15.71 12.29
C ALA A 133 -10.62 15.78 12.99
N PRO A 134 -10.81 16.64 14.00
CA PRO A 134 -12.05 16.70 14.79
C PRO A 134 -13.27 17.21 13.98
N CYS A 135 -13.03 17.77 12.79
CA CYS A 135 -14.04 18.29 11.89
C CYS A 135 -14.46 17.28 10.80
N LEU A 136 -13.84 16.10 10.75
CA LEU A 136 -14.27 15.02 9.87
C LEU A 136 -15.18 14.05 10.64
N PRO A 137 -16.24 13.50 9.99
CA PRO A 137 -17.20 12.61 10.63
C PRO A 137 -16.60 11.33 11.19
#